data_AF-A0A840UTJ0-F1
#
_entry.id   AF-A0A840UTJ0-F1
#
_cell.length_a   1.000
_cell.length_b   1.000
_cell.length_c   1.000
_cell.angle_alpha   90.00
_cell.angle_beta   90.00
_cell.angle_gamma   90.00
#
_symmetry.space_group_name_H-M   'P 1'
#
loop_
_entity.id
_entity.type
_entity.pdbx_description
1 polymer ?
#
loop_
_entity_poly.entity_id
_entity_poly.type
_entity_poly.pdbx_seq_one_letter_code
_entity_poly.pdbx_strand_id
1 'polypeptide(L)' 'MKIVLNEKELAENLGVSYWTVRLWRLKLGLPHFRTEGRIFYRWESIMKWMGEQEEQTNVTDPQVILPIAQ' A
#
# COMPACT_ATOMS: atom_id res chain seq x y z
N MET A 1 14.25 -10.16 -8.74
CA MET A 1 13.26 -9.22 -8.16
C MET A 1 13.90 -7.84 -8.09
N LYS A 2 13.20 -6.77 -8.48
CA LYS A 2 13.73 -5.39 -8.38
C LYS A 2 13.49 -4.84 -6.98
N ILE A 3 14.48 -4.15 -6.42
CA ILE A 3 14.38 -3.51 -5.09
C ILE A 3 13.60 -2.19 -5.18
N VAL A 4 13.76 -1.48 -6.30
CA VAL A 4 13.10 -0.21 -6.60
C VAL A 4 12.19 -0.39 -7.81
N LEU A 5 10.97 0.08 -7.68
CA LEU A 5 9.87 -0.07 -8.64
C LEU A 5 9.37 1.32 -9.06
N ASN A 6 8.96 1.46 -10.31
CA ASN A 6 8.10 2.58 -10.72
C ASN A 6 6.61 2.28 -10.42
N GLU A 7 5.72 3.24 -10.65
CA GLU A 7 4.29 3.13 -10.31
C GLU A 7 3.58 1.98 -11.05
N LYS A 8 3.98 1.68 -12.31
CA LYS A 8 3.44 0.55 -13.08
C LYS A 8 3.93 -0.78 -12.53
N GLU A 9 5.24 -0.92 -12.31
CA GLU A 9 5.83 -2.15 -11.77
C GLU A 9 5.29 -2.46 -10.38
N LEU A 10 5.07 -1.45 -9.55
CA LEU A 10 4.47 -1.64 -8.24
C LEU A 10 3.03 -2.15 -8.35
N ALA A 11 2.24 -1.59 -9.25
CA ALA A 11 0.86 -2.02 -9.49
C ALA A 11 0.80 -3.50 -9.94
N GLU A 12 1.69 -3.89 -10.87
CA GLU A 12 1.81 -5.28 -11.34
C GLU A 12 2.21 -6.23 -10.21
N ASN A 13 3.21 -5.87 -9.38
CA ASN A 13 3.65 -6.72 -8.26
C ASN A 13 2.59 -6.87 -7.17
N LEU A 14 1.75 -5.86 -6.96
CA LEU A 14 0.68 -5.88 -5.96
C LEU A 14 -0.64 -6.44 -6.50
N GLY A 15 -0.74 -6.70 -7.81
CA GLY A 15 -1.99 -7.15 -8.44
C GLY A 15 -3.11 -6.12 -8.41
N VAL A 16 -2.78 -4.82 -8.40
CA VAL A 16 -3.76 -3.72 -8.36
C VAL A 16 -3.65 -2.83 -9.61
N SER A 17 -4.63 -1.94 -9.79
CA SER A 17 -4.58 -0.98 -10.89
C SER A 17 -3.53 0.11 -10.65
N TYR A 18 -2.98 0.67 -11.74
CA TYR A 18 -2.14 1.87 -11.70
C TYR A 18 -2.79 3.03 -10.92
N TRP A 19 -4.10 3.23 -11.13
CA TRP A 19 -4.88 4.27 -10.45
C TRP A 19 -4.97 4.06 -8.94
N THR A 20 -5.01 2.80 -8.49
CA THR A 20 -5.01 2.44 -7.08
C THR A 20 -3.71 2.88 -6.41
N VAL A 21 -2.56 2.55 -7.00
CA VAL A 21 -1.24 2.97 -6.47
C VAL A 21 -1.13 4.49 -6.46
N ARG A 22 -1.60 5.16 -7.52
CA ARG A 22 -1.64 6.62 -7.58
C ARG A 22 -2.51 7.22 -6.46
N LEU A 23 -3.69 6.65 -6.23
CA LEU A 23 -4.60 7.09 -5.17
C LEU A 23 -3.94 6.92 -3.80
N TRP A 24 -3.36 5.76 -3.51
CA TRP A 24 -2.65 5.52 -2.26
C TRP A 24 -1.52 6.51 -2.03
N ARG A 25 -0.74 6.84 -3.07
CA ARG A 25 0.30 7.89 -2.99
C ARG A 25 -0.29 9.28 -2.70
N LEU A 26 -1.35 9.67 -3.38
CA LEU A 26 -1.90 11.02 -3.29
C LEU A 26 -2.81 11.24 -2.07
N LYS A 27 -3.40 10.17 -1.52
CA LYS A 27 -4.44 10.26 -0.47
C LYS A 27 -4.08 9.53 0.81
N LEU A 28 -3.38 8.40 0.73
CA LEU A 28 -3.06 7.55 1.88
C LEU A 28 -1.59 7.62 2.30
N GLY A 29 -0.79 8.47 1.64
CA GLY A 29 0.61 8.69 2.02
C GLY A 29 1.53 7.52 1.68
N LEU A 30 1.25 6.75 0.62
CA LEU A 30 2.13 5.65 0.19
C LEU A 30 3.60 6.12 0.07
N PRO A 31 4.56 5.46 0.76
CA PRO A 31 5.95 5.88 0.77
C PRO A 31 6.56 5.85 -0.62
N HIS A 32 7.15 6.97 -1.03
CA HIS A 32 7.76 7.12 -2.34
C HIS A 32 8.91 8.12 -2.28
N PHE A 33 9.76 8.10 -3.30
CA PHE A 33 10.74 9.14 -3.52
C PHE A 33 10.69 9.61 -4.98
N ARG A 34 11.14 10.84 -5.20
CA ARG A 34 11.10 11.49 -6.51
C ARG A 34 12.51 11.78 -7.00
N THR A 35 12.80 11.44 -8.24
CA THR A 35 14.08 11.71 -8.90
C THR A 35 13.81 12.20 -10.31
N GLU A 36 14.30 13.39 -10.66
CA GLU A 36 14.14 13.99 -12.01
C GLU A 36 12.69 13.94 -12.54
N GLY A 37 11.72 14.22 -11.66
CA GLY A 37 10.31 14.23 -12.03
C GLY A 37 9.63 12.84 -12.02
N ARG A 38 10.37 11.74 -11.88
CA ARG A 38 9.84 10.36 -11.81
C ARG A 38 9.61 9.94 -10.37
N ILE A 39 8.64 9.03 -10.18
CA ILE A 39 8.27 8.50 -8.86
C ILE A 39 8.72 7.06 -8.76
N PHE A 40 9.35 6.73 -7.64
CA PHE A 40 9.86 5.41 -7.34
C PHE A 40 9.46 4.95 -5.94
N TYR A 41 9.43 3.63 -5.80
CA TYR A 41 8.99 2.94 -4.61
C TYR A 41 10.01 1.87 -4.26
N ARG A 42 10.41 1.81 -2.98
CA ARG A 42 11.25 0.72 -2.49
C ARG A 42 10.33 -0.38 -1.96
N TRP A 43 10.52 -1.62 -2.43
CA TRP A 43 9.64 -2.74 -2.06
C TRP A 43 9.48 -2.91 -0.54
N GLU A 44 10.59 -2.91 0.20
CA GLU A 44 10.58 -3.04 1.66
C GLU A 44 9.75 -1.95 2.35
N SER A 45 9.82 -0.71 1.87
CA SER A 45 9.06 0.41 2.42
C SER A 45 7.56 0.25 2.16
N ILE A 46 7.18 -0.31 1.00
CA ILE A 46 5.77 -0.60 0.70
C ILE A 46 5.24 -1.70 1.60
N MET A 47 5.96 -2.81 1.75
CA MET A 47 5.53 -3.92 2.60
C MET A 47 5.39 -3.48 4.06
N LYS A 48 6.33 -2.68 4.57
CA LYS A 48 6.24 -2.09 5.92
C LYS A 48 4.99 -1.23 6.07
N TRP A 49 4.75 -0.32 5.13
CA TRP A 49 3.57 0.54 5.16
C TRP A 49 2.26 -0.25 5.08
N MET A 50 2.19 -1.31 4.26
CA MET A 50 1.00 -2.17 4.20
C MET A 50 0.71 -2.84 5.55
N GLY A 51 1.74 -3.38 6.22
CA GLY A 51 1.58 -3.93 7.57
C GLY A 51 1.08 -2.88 8.57
N GLU A 52 1.58 -1.65 8.51
CA GLU A 52 1.11 -0.54 9.35
C GLU A 52 -0.37 -0.20 9.08
N GLN A 53 -0.85 -0.33 7.83
CA GLN A 53 -2.27 -0.13 7.50
C GLN A 53 -3.16 -1.24 8.06
N GLU A 54 -2.69 -2.49 8.04
CA GLU A 54 -3.39 -3.63 8.62
C GLU A 54 -3.55 -3.46 10.14
N GLU A 55 -2.49 -3.05 10.84
CA GLU A 55 -2.51 -2.76 12.27
C GLU A 55 -3.47 -1.62 12.62
N GLN A 56 -3.44 -0.52 11.86
CA GLN A 56 -4.34 0.61 12.07
C GLN A 56 -5.81 0.23 11.90
N THR A 57 -6.12 -0.63 10.93
CA THR A 57 -7.49 -1.13 10.72
C THR A 57 -7.93 -2.00 11.91
N ASN A 58 -7.06 -2.87 12.42
CA ASN A 58 -7.35 -3.75 13.55
C ASN A 58 -7.56 -3.01 14.89
N VAL A 59 -6.99 -1.82 15.06
CA VAL A 59 -7.13 -1.03 16.30
C VAL A 59 -8.38 -0.15 16.29
N THR A 60 -8.95 0.15 15.11
CA THR A 60 -10.03 1.14 14.97
C THR A 60 -11.44 0.52 14.90
N ASP A 61 -11.58 -0.82 15.01
CA ASP A 61 -12.89 -1.48 15.03
C ASP A 61 -13.14 -2.32 16.31
N PRO A 62 -13.84 -1.75 17.30
CA PRO A 62 -14.34 -2.52 18.46
C PRO A 62 -15.48 -3.51 18.14
N GLN A 63 -15.98 -3.61 16.90
CA GLN A 63 -17.21 -4.35 16.57
C GLN A 63 -17.10 -5.43 15.47
N VAL A 64 -15.92 -5.84 15.01
CA VAL A 64 -15.82 -7.11 14.24
C VAL A 64 -15.75 -8.32 15.18
N ILE A 65 -16.80 -8.50 15.99
CA ILE A 65 -17.24 -9.82 16.39
C ILE A 65 -18.34 -10.17 15.40
N LEU A 66 -18.02 -10.99 14.38
CA LEU A 66 -19.10 -11.73 13.73
C LEU A 66 -19.47 -12.87 14.68
N PRO A 67 -20.67 -12.87 15.29
CA PRO A 67 -21.17 -14.07 15.91
C PRO A 67 -21.39 -15.07 14.79
N ILE A 68 -20.80 -16.26 14.91
CA ILE A 68 -21.32 -17.40 14.17
C ILE A 68 -22.67 -17.72 14.83
N ALA A 69 -23.72 -17.07 14.35
CA ALA A 69 -25.09 -17.49 14.56
C ALA A 69 -25.34 -18.66 13.62
N GLN A 70 -25.24 -19.88 14.15
CA GLN A 70 -26.30 -20.91 14.18
C GLN A 70 -25.72 -22.22 14.73
#